data_AF-A0A2V6SSL3-F1
#
_entry.id   AF-A0A2V6SSL3-F1
#
_cell.length_a   1.000
_cell.length_b   1.000
_cell.length_c   1.000
_cell.angle_alpha   90.00
_cell.angle_beta   90.00
_cell.angle_gamma   90.00
#
_symmetry.space_group_name_H-M   'P 1'
#
loop_
_entity.id
_entity.type
_entity.pdbx_description
1 polymer ?
#
loop_
_entity_poly.entity_id
_entity_poly.type
_entity_poly.pdbx_seq_one_letter_code
_entity_poly.pdbx_strand_id
1 'polypeptide(L)'
;MRHGALSTHDQDSRGRGGDAGGVLIGVPVALVAISGAAYSLLTRRVNPEKIYREIDWDLLVLFTGLFVRVGGVESSGLAGDLLKTAAIAPIQRPAVLVTVAAVLSNIVSNVPAVLLLKPVVLSLGEPTRSWLLLATTSTLAGNLTILGSVANVIVVEVARRERIDIGFVAYGRVGIPLTILTLLIGWLLLVTVPL
;
A
#
# COMPACT_ATOMS: atom_id res chain seq x y z
N MET A 1 35.52 -50.70 -11.44
CA MET A 1 35.80 -50.27 -10.05
C MET A 1 35.23 -48.85 -9.92
N ARG A 2 33.91 -48.66 -9.77
CA ARG A 2 33.09 -48.60 -8.53
C ARG A 2 33.57 -47.61 -7.46
N HIS A 3 32.59 -46.81 -7.01
CA HIS A 3 32.54 -45.79 -5.94
C HIS A 3 32.93 -44.35 -6.36
N GLY A 4 32.08 -43.32 -6.18
CA GLY A 4 30.77 -43.25 -5.53
C GLY A 4 30.14 -41.87 -5.78
N ALA A 5 28.82 -41.87 -5.96
CA ALA A 5 27.94 -40.71 -6.07
C ALA A 5 27.83 -39.94 -4.75
N LEU A 6 27.41 -38.67 -4.81
CA LEU A 6 26.53 -37.92 -3.89
C LEU A 6 26.59 -36.42 -4.32
N SER A 7 25.66 -35.94 -5.12
CA SER A 7 24.42 -35.25 -4.69
C SER A 7 24.67 -33.92 -3.97
N THR A 8 24.73 -32.82 -4.73
CA THR A 8 24.61 -31.44 -4.22
C THR A 8 23.34 -30.78 -4.78
N HIS A 9 22.22 -31.47 -4.65
CA HIS A 9 20.90 -30.85 -4.59
C HIS A 9 20.38 -31.13 -3.17
N ASP A 10 20.34 -30.08 -2.33
CA ASP A 10 19.39 -29.87 -1.22
C ASP A 10 19.99 -28.93 -0.15
N GLN A 11 19.92 -27.61 -0.37
CA GLN A 11 20.13 -26.60 0.70
C GLN A 11 19.32 -25.30 0.45
N ASP A 12 18.03 -25.40 0.07
CA ASP A 12 17.20 -24.20 -0.12
C ASP A 12 15.76 -24.32 0.42
N SER A 13 15.56 -24.94 1.58
CA SER A 13 14.19 -25.15 2.09
C SER A 13 13.96 -24.98 3.59
N ARG A 14 14.94 -24.50 4.38
CA ARG A 14 14.80 -24.39 5.85
C ARG A 14 14.94 -22.99 6.45
N GLY A 15 14.46 -21.96 5.73
CA GLY A 15 14.50 -20.57 6.21
C GLY A 15 13.14 -19.92 6.57
N ARG A 16 12.00 -20.51 6.21
CA ARG A 16 10.70 -19.80 6.19
C ARG A 16 9.88 -19.85 7.50
N GLY A 17 10.40 -20.41 8.58
CA GLY A 17 9.60 -20.73 9.77
C GLY A 17 9.60 -19.70 10.92
N GLY A 18 10.52 -18.74 10.95
CA GLY A 18 10.72 -17.85 12.10
C GLY A 18 9.89 -16.56 12.08
N ASP A 19 9.65 -16.02 10.88
CA ASP A 19 9.20 -14.62 10.74
C ASP A 19 7.69 -14.46 10.95
N ALA A 20 6.92 -15.53 10.79
CA ALA A 20 5.46 -15.52 10.94
C ALA A 20 5.01 -15.47 12.41
N GLY A 21 5.84 -15.91 13.36
CA GLY A 21 5.45 -16.05 14.77
C GLY A 21 5.30 -14.73 15.52
N GLY A 22 6.17 -13.75 15.27
CA GLY A 22 6.17 -12.47 15.99
C GLY A 22 4.99 -11.56 15.64
N VAL A 23 4.55 -11.60 14.38
CA VAL A 23 3.39 -10.82 13.89
C VAL A 23 2.08 -11.29 14.54
N LEU A 24 1.98 -12.57 14.90
CA LEU A 24 0.82 -13.16 15.58
C LEU A 24 0.72 -12.78 17.07
N ILE A 25 1.79 -12.24 17.66
CA ILE A 25 1.88 -11.84 19.08
C ILE A 25 1.54 -10.34 19.26
N GLY A 26 1.20 -9.63 18.17
CA GLY A 26 0.87 -8.20 18.22
C GLY A 26 2.10 -7.28 18.32
N VAL A 27 3.30 -7.81 18.09
CA VAL A 27 4.53 -7.02 18.04
C VAL A 27 4.55 -6.24 16.72
N PRO A 28 4.91 -4.94 16.72
CA PRO A 28 5.08 -4.16 15.50
C PRO A 28 5.97 -4.86 14.48
N VAL A 29 5.51 -4.96 13.23
CA VAL A 29 6.23 -5.64 12.14
C VAL A 29 7.67 -5.14 12.00
N ALA A 30 7.90 -3.85 12.21
CA ALA A 30 9.23 -3.25 12.20
C ALA A 30 10.17 -3.84 13.27
N LEU A 31 9.66 -4.08 14.49
CA LEU A 31 10.45 -4.69 15.56
C LEU A 31 10.75 -6.17 15.26
N VAL A 32 9.79 -6.90 14.69
CA VAL A 32 10.01 -8.29 14.25
C VAL A 32 11.09 -8.34 13.16
N ALA A 33 11.03 -7.44 12.18
CA ALA A 33 12.03 -7.36 11.11
C ALA A 33 13.43 -6.98 11.62
N ILE A 34 13.54 -5.96 12.49
CA ILE A 34 14.82 -5.50 13.04
C ILE A 34 15.42 -6.57 13.97
N SER A 35 14.61 -7.24 14.79
CA SER A 35 15.09 -8.32 15.65
C SER A 35 15.56 -9.55 14.87
N GLY A 36 14.84 -9.93 13.80
CA GLY A 36 15.28 -10.97 12.86
C GLY A 36 16.60 -10.61 12.17
N ALA A 37 16.73 -9.37 11.68
CA ALA A 37 17.97 -8.89 11.08
C ALA A 37 19.15 -8.87 12.08
N ALA A 38 18.93 -8.37 13.30
CA ALA A 38 19.92 -8.35 14.37
C ALA A 38 20.37 -9.76 14.76
N TYR A 39 19.44 -10.70 14.89
CA TYR A 39 19.74 -12.10 15.16
C TYR A 39 20.59 -12.74 14.05
N SER A 40 20.26 -12.49 12.79
CA SER A 40 20.99 -13.00 11.63
C SER A 40 22.43 -12.47 11.54
N LEU A 41 22.63 -11.19 11.89
CA LEU A 41 23.96 -10.58 12.00
C LEU A 41 24.79 -11.16 13.15
N LEU A 42 24.17 -11.37 14.33
CA LEU A 42 24.83 -11.95 15.51
C LEU A 42 25.29 -13.39 15.26
N THR A 43 24.51 -14.18 14.53
CA THR A 43 24.88 -15.56 14.16
C THR A 43 25.91 -15.63 13.03
N ARG A 44 26.36 -14.50 12.47
CA ARG A 44 27.32 -14.38 11.34
C ARG A 44 26.96 -15.25 10.12
N ARG A 45 25.70 -15.65 9.99
CA ARG A 45 25.23 -16.48 8.87
C ARG A 45 25.13 -15.68 7.58
N VAL A 46 25.09 -14.35 7.67
CA VAL A 46 24.90 -13.45 6.54
C VAL A 46 25.93 -12.33 6.60
N ASN A 47 26.55 -12.02 5.45
CA ASN A 47 27.51 -10.93 5.33
C ASN A 47 26.74 -9.58 5.32
N PRO A 48 27.01 -8.65 6.25
CA PRO A 48 26.31 -7.37 6.34
C PRO A 48 26.33 -6.58 5.02
N GLU A 49 27.43 -6.65 4.26
CA GLU A 49 27.55 -5.94 2.98
C GLU A 49 26.53 -6.43 1.94
N LYS A 50 26.19 -7.73 1.93
CA LYS A 50 25.15 -8.24 1.04
C LYS A 50 23.78 -7.67 1.40
N ILE A 51 23.46 -7.61 2.70
CA ILE A 51 22.19 -7.07 3.19
C ILE A 51 22.05 -5.61 2.79
N TYR A 52 23.08 -4.78 3.02
CA TYR A 52 23.03 -3.36 2.65
C TYR A 52 22.88 -3.11 1.14
N ARG A 53 23.38 -4.03 0.31
CA ARG A 53 23.19 -3.98 -1.15
C ARG A 53 21.80 -4.40 -1.61
N GLU A 54 21.11 -5.23 -0.83
CA GLU A 54 19.73 -5.65 -1.14
C GLU A 54 18.70 -4.57 -0.78
N ILE A 55 19.05 -3.63 0.11
CA ILE A 55 18.21 -2.48 0.45
C ILE A 55 18.02 -1.58 -0.77
N ASP A 56 16.76 -1.27 -1.08
CA ASP A 56 16.38 -0.34 -2.12
C ASP A 56 16.39 1.11 -1.60
N TRP A 57 17.53 1.77 -1.77
CA TRP A 57 17.72 3.16 -1.33
C TRP A 57 16.85 4.15 -2.10
N ASP A 58 16.64 3.92 -3.39
CA ASP A 58 15.82 4.79 -4.25
C ASP A 58 14.37 4.77 -3.77
N LEU A 59 13.85 3.58 -3.44
CA LEU A 59 12.53 3.42 -2.87
C LEU A 59 12.40 4.11 -1.50
N LEU A 60 13.38 3.97 -0.59
CA LEU A 60 13.35 4.61 0.72
C LEU A 60 13.28 6.15 0.61
N VAL A 61 14.09 6.74 -0.27
CA VAL A 61 14.09 8.20 -0.51
C VAL A 61 12.76 8.66 -1.09
N LEU A 62 12.16 7.90 -2.02
CA LEU A 62 10.83 8.17 -2.56
C LEU A 62 9.78 8.26 -1.45
N PHE A 63 9.76 7.30 -0.52
CA PHE A 63 8.83 7.28 0.61
C PHE A 63 9.01 8.44 1.57
N THR A 64 10.26 8.75 1.93
CA THR A 64 10.55 9.89 2.80
C THR A 64 10.05 11.19 2.16
N GLY A 65 10.32 11.40 0.88
CA GLY A 65 9.83 12.56 0.14
C GLY A 65 8.30 12.61 0.05
N LEU A 66 7.64 11.48 -0.20
CA LEU A 66 6.17 11.39 -0.25
C LEU A 66 5.53 11.76 1.09
N PHE A 67 6.03 11.21 2.21
CA PHE A 67 5.47 11.50 3.53
C PHE A 67 5.73 12.93 3.98
N VAL A 68 6.90 13.50 3.68
CA VAL A 68 7.17 14.93 3.94
C VAL A 68 6.21 15.81 3.16
N ARG A 69 5.98 15.51 1.87
CA ARG A 69 5.04 16.27 1.02
C ARG A 69 3.61 16.18 1.56
N VAL A 70 3.18 14.98 1.95
CA VAL A 70 1.86 14.75 2.55
C VAL A 70 1.69 15.53 3.84
N GLY A 71 2.66 15.44 4.77
CA GLY A 71 2.63 16.20 6.02
C GLY A 71 2.62 17.70 5.79
N GLY A 72 3.31 18.18 4.75
CA GLY A 72 3.25 19.58 4.31
C GLY A 72 1.86 19.99 3.83
N VAL A 73 1.19 19.16 3.02
CA VAL A 73 -0.20 19.41 2.55
C VAL A 73 -1.18 19.42 3.73
N GLU A 74 -1.03 18.48 4.67
CA GLU A 74 -1.86 18.45 5.88
C GLU A 74 -1.66 19.70 6.74
N SER A 75 -0.41 20.10 6.98
CA SER A 75 -0.06 21.28 7.78
C SER A 75 -0.46 22.60 7.11
N SER A 76 -0.51 22.64 5.78
CA SER A 76 -0.88 23.84 5.02
C SER A 76 -2.36 24.20 5.13
N GLY A 77 -3.21 23.31 5.64
CA GLY A 77 -4.67 23.51 5.69
C GLY A 77 -5.36 23.39 4.33
N LEU A 78 -4.62 23.16 3.24
CA LEU A 78 -5.14 23.03 1.88
C LEU A 78 -6.15 21.89 1.78
N ALA A 79 -5.92 20.79 2.49
CA ALA A 79 -6.89 19.71 2.60
C ALA A 79 -8.18 20.16 3.28
N GLY A 80 -8.09 20.95 4.35
CA GLY A 80 -9.25 21.56 5.01
C GLY A 80 -10.03 22.49 4.09
N ASP A 81 -9.36 23.28 3.26
CA ASP A 81 -10.02 24.20 2.32
C ASP A 81 -10.64 23.48 1.12
N LEU A 82 -9.97 22.46 0.57
CA LEU A 82 -10.55 21.57 -0.44
C LEU A 82 -11.79 20.85 0.09
N LEU A 83 -11.75 20.43 1.36
CA LEU A 83 -12.88 19.81 2.05
C LEU A 83 -14.01 20.80 2.31
N LYS A 84 -13.74 22.08 2.58
CA LYS A 84 -14.78 23.11 2.67
C LYS A 84 -15.49 23.30 1.34
N THR A 85 -14.76 23.36 0.21
CA THR A 85 -15.38 23.38 -1.12
C THR A 85 -16.14 22.09 -1.43
N ALA A 86 -15.64 20.94 -0.98
CA ALA A 86 -16.31 19.64 -1.14
C ALA A 86 -17.52 19.48 -0.22
N ALA A 87 -17.55 20.15 0.94
CA ALA A 87 -18.69 20.21 1.85
C ALA A 87 -19.85 21.07 1.31
N ILE A 88 -19.59 21.94 0.31
CA ILE A 88 -20.63 22.63 -0.46
C ILE A 88 -21.26 21.67 -1.49
N ALA A 89 -20.53 20.65 -1.94
CA ALA A 89 -21.09 19.55 -2.71
C ALA A 89 -21.85 18.57 -1.80
N PRO A 90 -22.81 17.79 -2.30
CA PRO A 90 -23.53 16.80 -1.51
C PRO A 90 -22.64 15.59 -1.20
N ILE A 91 -21.55 15.79 -0.46
CA ILE A 91 -20.57 14.74 -0.08
C ILE A 91 -21.19 13.66 0.81
N GLN A 92 -22.34 13.97 1.41
CA GLN A 92 -23.23 13.02 2.08
C GLN A 92 -23.73 11.92 1.12
N ARG A 93 -23.74 12.18 -0.19
CA ARG A 93 -24.08 11.16 -1.19
C ARG A 93 -22.90 10.18 -1.29
N PRO A 94 -23.13 8.87 -1.08
CA PRO A 94 -22.10 7.84 -1.20
C PRO A 94 -21.27 7.92 -2.48
N ALA A 95 -21.90 8.24 -3.62
CA ALA A 95 -21.20 8.36 -4.91
C ALA A 95 -20.18 9.50 -4.96
N VAL A 96 -20.46 10.63 -4.30
CA VAL A 96 -19.55 11.79 -4.24
C VAL A 96 -18.38 11.46 -3.33
N LEU A 97 -18.64 10.85 -2.17
CA LEU A 97 -17.59 10.39 -1.26
C LEU A 97 -16.61 9.43 -1.96
N VAL A 98 -17.12 8.42 -2.68
CA VAL A 98 -16.29 7.47 -3.44
C VAL A 98 -15.48 8.20 -4.52
N THR A 99 -16.08 9.14 -5.25
CA THR A 99 -15.37 9.87 -6.31
C THR A 99 -14.23 10.72 -5.74
N VAL A 100 -14.51 11.50 -4.70
CA VAL A 100 -13.51 12.35 -4.03
C VAL A 100 -12.41 11.49 -3.40
N ALA A 101 -12.77 10.42 -2.70
CA ALA A 101 -11.81 9.50 -2.10
C ALA A 101 -10.92 8.83 -3.15
N ALA A 102 -11.49 8.38 -4.28
CA ALA A 102 -10.71 7.74 -5.34
C ALA A 102 -9.70 8.68 -5.99
N VAL A 103 -10.09 9.93 -6.27
CA VAL A 103 -9.20 10.97 -6.82
C VAL A 103 -8.10 11.30 -5.81
N LEU A 104 -8.48 11.55 -4.56
CA LEU A 104 -7.52 11.93 -3.52
C LEU A 104 -6.52 10.80 -3.25
N SER A 105 -6.99 9.55 -3.16
CA SER A 105 -6.14 8.36 -2.97
C SER A 105 -5.08 8.22 -4.07
N ASN A 106 -5.41 8.57 -5.32
CA ASN A 106 -4.44 8.51 -6.42
C ASN A 106 -3.44 9.68 -6.43
N ILE A 107 -3.76 10.81 -5.82
CA ILE A 107 -2.89 11.99 -5.77
C ILE A 107 -1.92 11.91 -4.59
N VAL A 108 -2.44 11.54 -3.41
CA VAL A 108 -1.68 11.58 -2.14
C VAL A 108 -1.38 10.21 -1.54
N SER A 109 -1.79 9.11 -2.19
CA SER A 109 -1.75 7.73 -1.66
C SER A 109 -2.89 7.40 -0.69
N ASN A 110 -3.09 6.11 -0.45
CA ASN A 110 -4.24 5.56 0.27
C ASN A 110 -4.32 6.04 1.73
N VAL A 111 -3.23 5.89 2.50
CA VAL A 111 -3.21 6.23 3.94
C VAL A 111 -3.45 7.73 4.16
N PRO A 112 -2.74 8.64 3.48
CA PRO A 112 -2.98 10.08 3.59
C PRO A 112 -4.41 10.48 3.21
N ALA A 113 -4.96 9.93 2.12
CA ALA A 113 -6.32 10.26 1.69
C ALA A 113 -7.37 9.92 2.77
N VAL A 114 -7.20 8.79 3.46
CA VAL A 114 -8.09 8.42 4.58
C VAL A 114 -7.97 9.39 5.74
N LEU A 115 -6.76 9.81 6.10
CA LEU A 115 -6.54 10.78 7.18
C LEU A 115 -7.18 12.14 6.86
N LEU A 116 -7.05 12.59 5.61
CA LEU A 116 -7.67 13.83 5.16
C LEU A 116 -9.21 13.75 5.15
N LEU A 117 -9.80 12.60 4.80
CA LEU A 117 -11.25 12.43 4.72
C LEU A 117 -11.91 12.02 6.04
N LYS A 118 -11.13 11.61 7.05
CA LYS A 118 -11.59 11.29 8.40
C LYS A 118 -12.57 12.32 9.00
N PRO A 119 -12.29 13.64 9.05
CA PRO A 119 -13.22 14.60 9.63
C PRO A 119 -14.55 14.66 8.88
N VAL A 120 -14.55 14.48 7.55
CA VAL A 120 -15.77 14.43 6.76
C VAL A 120 -16.59 13.21 7.14
N VAL A 121 -15.99 12.02 7.15
CA VAL A 121 -16.68 10.77 7.50
C VAL A 121 -17.31 10.83 8.90
N LEU A 122 -16.63 11.45 9.87
CA LEU A 122 -17.16 11.62 11.23
C LEU A 122 -18.33 12.62 11.31
N SER A 123 -18.47 13.52 10.33
CA SER A 123 -19.57 14.49 10.26
C SER A 123 -20.82 13.98 9.55
N LEU A 124 -20.75 12.80 8.91
CA LEU A 124 -21.86 12.20 8.18
C LEU A 124 -22.81 11.44 9.13
N GLY A 125 -24.11 11.43 8.80
CA GLY A 125 -25.13 10.76 9.62
C GLY A 125 -25.06 9.22 9.64
N GLU A 126 -24.22 8.63 8.78
CA GLU A 126 -24.04 7.18 8.62
C GLU A 126 -22.54 6.81 8.71
N PRO A 127 -21.92 6.92 9.90
CA PRO A 127 -20.47 6.82 10.05
C PRO A 127 -19.94 5.43 9.66
N THR A 128 -20.64 4.35 10.01
CA THR A 128 -20.22 2.98 9.68
C THR A 128 -20.13 2.76 8.17
N ARG A 129 -21.21 3.09 7.43
CA ARG A 129 -21.22 2.96 5.96
C ARG A 129 -20.19 3.87 5.32
N SER A 130 -20.03 5.09 5.82
CA SER A 130 -19.06 6.06 5.30
C SER A 130 -17.61 5.60 5.49
N TRP A 131 -17.30 4.98 6.63
CA TRP A 131 -16.00 4.35 6.89
C TRP A 131 -15.74 3.17 5.96
N LEU A 132 -16.73 2.31 5.75
CA LEU A 132 -16.61 1.18 4.83
C LEU A 132 -16.41 1.66 3.38
N LEU A 133 -17.19 2.64 2.93
CA LEU A 133 -17.03 3.24 1.61
C LEU A 133 -15.65 3.87 1.44
N LEU A 134 -15.17 4.62 2.45
CA LEU A 134 -13.85 5.22 2.41
C LEU A 134 -12.75 4.15 2.37
N ALA A 135 -12.82 3.13 3.23
CA ALA A 135 -11.83 2.06 3.30
C ALA A 135 -11.78 1.22 2.01
N THR A 136 -12.95 0.83 1.49
CA THR A 136 -13.06 0.12 0.21
C THR A 136 -12.50 0.98 -0.92
N THR A 137 -12.89 2.26 -0.97
CA THR A 137 -12.45 3.16 -2.04
C THR A 137 -10.97 3.45 -1.99
N SER A 138 -10.41 3.83 -0.84
CA SER A 138 -8.98 4.14 -0.72
C SER A 138 -8.13 2.92 -1.05
N THR A 139 -8.59 1.72 -0.72
CA THR A 139 -7.85 0.48 -1.00
C THR A 139 -7.87 0.15 -2.50
N LEU A 140 -9.03 0.24 -3.13
CA LEU A 140 -9.20 -0.16 -4.54
C LEU A 140 -8.71 0.92 -5.52
N ALA A 141 -8.87 2.20 -5.17
CA ALA A 141 -8.51 3.32 -6.04
C ALA A 141 -7.02 3.35 -6.37
N GLY A 142 -6.15 2.88 -5.47
CA GLY A 142 -4.71 2.84 -5.70
C GLY A 142 -4.28 1.96 -6.89
N ASN A 143 -5.15 1.09 -7.41
CA ASN A 143 -4.89 0.26 -8.59
C ASN A 143 -5.09 0.99 -9.92
N LEU A 144 -5.55 2.25 -9.89
CA LEU A 144 -5.86 3.00 -11.10
C LEU A 144 -4.61 3.26 -11.95
N THR A 145 -3.48 3.56 -11.28
CA THR A 145 -2.20 3.85 -11.93
C THR A 145 -1.04 3.26 -11.13
N ILE A 146 0.14 3.16 -11.76
CA ILE A 146 1.37 2.72 -11.07
C ILE A 146 1.67 3.62 -9.87
N LEU A 147 1.38 4.92 -9.97
CA LEU A 147 1.63 5.89 -8.90
C LEU A 147 0.52 5.94 -7.85
N GLY A 148 -0.63 5.31 -8.11
CA GLY A 148 -1.80 5.35 -7.24
C GLY A 148 -1.59 4.64 -5.90
N SER A 149 -0.65 3.70 -5.85
CA SER A 149 -0.23 3.04 -4.61
C SER A 149 1.26 2.78 -4.65
N VAL A 150 1.88 2.97 -3.51
CA VAL A 150 3.27 2.60 -3.28
C VAL A 150 3.54 1.13 -3.61
N ALA A 151 2.62 0.23 -3.26
CA ALA A 151 2.80 -1.21 -3.51
C ALA A 151 3.02 -1.48 -5.02
N ASN A 152 2.35 -0.73 -5.89
CA ASN A 152 2.52 -0.86 -7.33
C ASN A 152 3.92 -0.41 -7.77
N VAL A 153 4.41 0.71 -7.23
CA VAL A 153 5.77 1.19 -7.51
C VAL A 153 6.81 0.16 -7.08
N ILE A 154 6.65 -0.45 -5.90
CA ILE A 154 7.55 -1.51 -5.41
C ILE A 154 7.57 -2.69 -6.38
N VAL A 155 6.41 -3.16 -6.83
CA VAL A 155 6.32 -4.29 -7.76
C VAL A 155 6.99 -3.94 -9.09
N VAL A 156 6.78 -2.73 -9.61
CA VAL A 156 7.41 -2.27 -10.87
C VAL A 156 8.93 -2.15 -10.72
N GLU A 157 9.40 -1.65 -9.58
CA GLU A 157 10.83 -1.54 -9.26
C GLU A 157 11.49 -2.92 -9.20
N VAL A 158 10.87 -3.87 -8.48
CA VAL A 158 11.34 -5.26 -8.39
C VAL A 158 11.32 -5.93 -9.76
N ALA A 159 10.27 -5.75 -10.56
CA ALA A 159 10.18 -6.29 -11.91
C ALA A 159 11.31 -5.77 -12.82
N ARG A 160 11.66 -4.48 -12.71
CA ARG A 160 12.76 -3.88 -13.49
C ARG A 160 14.11 -4.52 -13.19
N ARG A 161 14.37 -4.91 -11.93
CA ARG A 161 15.59 -5.63 -11.53
C ARG A 161 15.70 -7.00 -12.21
N GLU A 162 14.56 -7.64 -12.48
CA GLU A 162 14.45 -8.91 -13.23
C GLU A 162 14.36 -8.71 -14.75
N ARG A 163 14.64 -7.49 -15.26
CA ARG A 163 14.54 -7.11 -16.68
C ARG A 163 13.12 -7.22 -17.26
N ILE A 164 12.10 -7.05 -16.42
CA ILE A 164 10.70 -6.96 -16.82
C ILE A 164 10.25 -5.50 -16.71
N ASP A 165 10.08 -4.84 -17.85
CA ASP A 165 9.61 -3.45 -17.89
C ASP A 165 8.07 -3.37 -17.94
N ILE A 166 7.48 -2.87 -16.86
CA ILE A 166 6.04 -2.59 -16.78
C ILE A 166 5.81 -1.12 -17.13
N GLY A 167 5.36 -0.86 -18.37
CA GLY A 167 5.05 0.49 -18.82
C GLY A 167 3.79 1.08 -18.18
N PHE A 168 3.78 2.40 -17.96
CA PHE A 168 2.63 3.14 -17.40
C PHE A 168 1.32 2.89 -18.16
N VAL A 169 1.36 2.91 -19.49
CA VAL A 169 0.19 2.67 -20.35
C VAL A 169 -0.28 1.21 -20.29
N ALA A 170 0.66 0.26 -20.26
CA ALA A 170 0.35 -1.17 -20.19
C ALA A 170 -0.36 -1.50 -18.87
N TYR A 171 0.15 -0.97 -17.75
CA TYR A 171 -0.51 -1.06 -16.45
C TYR A 171 -1.88 -0.39 -16.47
N GLY A 172 -1.96 0.86 -16.92
CA GLY A 172 -3.22 1.62 -16.94
C GLY A 172 -4.32 0.98 -17.78
N ARG A 173 -3.98 0.29 -18.87
CA ARG A 173 -4.95 -0.42 -19.71
C ARG A 173 -5.70 -1.53 -18.98
N VAL A 174 -5.10 -2.10 -17.94
CA VAL A 174 -5.72 -3.12 -17.08
C VAL A 174 -6.22 -2.51 -15.77
N GLY A 175 -5.40 -1.65 -15.15
CA GLY A 175 -5.68 -1.03 -13.85
C GLY A 175 -6.90 -0.11 -13.87
N ILE A 176 -7.06 0.72 -14.92
CA ILE A 176 -8.21 1.63 -15.04
C ILE A 176 -9.55 0.90 -15.08
N PRO A 177 -9.81 -0.03 -16.03
CA PRO A 177 -11.09 -0.71 -16.09
C PRO A 177 -11.34 -1.59 -14.85
N LEU A 178 -10.30 -2.23 -14.31
CA LEU A 178 -10.43 -3.04 -13.09
C LEU A 178 -10.80 -2.19 -11.88
N THR A 179 -10.16 -1.02 -11.72
CA THR A 179 -10.44 -0.11 -10.61
C THR A 179 -11.86 0.44 -10.70
N ILE A 180 -12.30 0.87 -11.88
CA ILE A 180 -13.67 1.36 -12.07
C ILE A 180 -14.68 0.26 -11.74
N LEU A 181 -14.46 -0.96 -12.25
CA LEU A 181 -15.37 -2.08 -11.99
C LEU A 181 -15.44 -2.42 -10.50
N THR A 182 -14.30 -2.54 -9.82
CA THR A 182 -14.25 -2.90 -8.40
C THR A 182 -14.82 -1.80 -7.50
N LEU A 183 -14.59 -0.52 -7.82
CA LEU A 183 -15.21 0.61 -7.12
C LEU A 183 -16.73 0.62 -7.30
N LEU A 184 -17.23 0.36 -8.51
CA LEU A 184 -18.66 0.27 -8.77
C LEU A 184 -19.31 -0.88 -7.98
N ILE A 185 -18.68 -2.06 -7.96
CA ILE A 185 -19.15 -3.21 -7.19
C ILE A 185 -19.15 -2.89 -5.69
N GLY A 186 -18.06 -2.32 -5.17
CA GLY A 186 -17.95 -1.96 -3.75
C GLY A 186 -18.97 -0.90 -3.33
N TRP A 187 -19.16 0.13 -4.15
CA TRP A 187 -20.18 1.15 -3.94
C TRP A 187 -21.59 0.56 -3.96
N LEU A 188 -21.93 -0.24 -4.97
CA LEU A 188 -23.24 -0.85 -5.10
C LEU A 188 -23.55 -1.76 -3.91
N LEU A 189 -22.60 -2.62 -3.52
CA LEU A 189 -22.75 -3.53 -2.39
C LEU A 189 -23.00 -2.77 -1.08
N LEU A 190 -22.22 -1.72 -0.78
CA LEU A 190 -22.35 -0.98 0.48
C LEU A 190 -23.57 -0.05 0.54
N VAL A 191 -24.11 0.35 -0.61
CA VAL A 191 -25.36 1.14 -0.68
C VAL A 191 -26.59 0.25 -0.60
N THR A 192 -26.54 -0.95 -1.18
CA THR A 192 -27.67 -1.90 -1.22
C THR A 192 -27.81 -2.71 0.07
N VAL A 193 -26.71 -3.00 0.74
CA VAL A 193 -26.72 -3.78 1.99
C VAL A 193 -27.14 -2.88 3.16
N PRO A 194 -28.17 -3.27 3.93
CA PRO A 194 -28.49 -2.61 5.19
C PRO A 194 -27.38 -2.92 6.21
N LEU A 195 -26.85 -1.87 6.85
CA LEU A 195 -25.78 -1.90 7.84
C LEU A 195 -26.31 -1.37 9.18
#